data_AF-A0A0H3ZQ86-F1
#
_entry.id   AF-A0A0H3ZQ86-F1
#
_cell.length_a   1.000
_cell.length_b   1.000
_cell.length_c   1.000
_cell.angle_alpha   90.00
_cell.angle_beta   90.00
_cell.angle_gamma   90.00
#
_symmetry.space_group_name_H-M   'P 1'
#
loop_
_entity.id
_entity.type
_entity.pdbx_description
1 polymer ?
#
loop_
_entity_poly.entity_id
_entity_poly.type
_entity_poly.pdbx_seq_one_letter_code
_entity_poly.pdbx_strand_id
1 'polypeptide(L)'
;MKNKIGVRTEYFTKSQAKGIRAHVKRELQNDVNVVDERLTKHNFGIKSEAMDRNYELALKLMPQSVKNSLIDSVLVLPLEQFKEVQKEHPKEWKKKLHESIISMMKEMEAELGFMPIGYKMHLDEGTPDPETGEVKLNPHAHLQFANVCAKDITLTKTKKVTLKDENGKALKDPKKPNKYLYELDEDGKPKTEVIDIPLKGRAPLSLHQTRGKDSAWAKQQDIAAKHLQHLGFERGVSKELTKAVHLSKTQHVKRELRNSEQKIESQEIIIKEQERRIRDLKLSMMFEKEKVDSFLHEREEFFAALIEGRSNDFGSLLTAAVKKYEDVPDELKAQTLGNTMDRADELEGAIAFESTPELELLIKKMEASYNKTDSPQPIKRNTFKP
;
A
#
# COMPACT_ATOMS: atom_id res chain seq x y z
N MET A 1 2.97 5.90 -4.57
CA MET A 1 4.20 6.68 -4.33
C MET A 1 4.70 6.43 -2.90
N LYS A 2 5.34 5.29 -2.62
CA LYS A 2 5.64 4.83 -1.24
C LYS A 2 7.14 4.80 -0.88
N ASN A 3 8.05 5.35 -1.71
CA ASN A 3 9.49 5.18 -1.52
C ASN A 3 10.29 6.48 -1.72
N LYS A 4 9.92 7.56 -1.01
CA LYS A 4 10.63 8.85 -1.07
C LYS A 4 10.80 9.42 0.33
N ILE A 5 11.89 10.14 0.58
CA ILE A 5 12.10 10.81 1.86
C ILE A 5 11.05 11.89 2.10
N GLY A 6 10.77 12.15 3.37
CA GLY A 6 9.89 13.23 3.79
C GLY A 6 10.35 13.85 5.10
N VAL A 7 10.36 15.18 5.17
CA VAL A 7 10.52 15.92 6.43
C VAL A 7 9.16 16.40 6.91
N ARG A 8 8.87 16.28 8.19
CA ARG A 8 7.64 16.81 8.76
C ARG A 8 7.92 17.55 10.04
N THR A 9 7.47 18.80 10.09
CA THR A 9 7.79 19.68 11.19
C THR A 9 6.58 19.96 12.05
N GLU A 10 6.74 19.72 13.35
CA GLU A 10 5.82 20.15 14.40
C GLU A 10 6.55 21.09 15.37
N TYR A 11 5.80 21.87 16.12
CA TYR A 11 6.36 22.82 17.08
C TYR A 11 5.56 22.78 18.37
N PHE A 12 6.29 22.93 19.47
CA PHE A 12 5.79 22.64 20.81
C PHE A 12 6.11 23.77 21.76
N THR A 13 5.18 24.01 22.69
CA THR A 13 5.41 24.93 23.80
C THR A 13 6.46 24.38 24.77
N LYS A 14 6.96 25.24 25.68
CA LYS A 14 7.91 24.83 26.73
C LYS A 14 7.41 23.64 27.55
N SER A 15 6.11 23.61 27.88
CA SER A 15 5.50 22.52 28.66
C SER A 15 5.41 21.22 27.86
N GLN A 16 5.08 21.29 26.58
CA GLN A 16 5.01 20.13 25.68
C GLN A 16 6.39 19.56 25.34
N ALA A 17 7.40 20.43 25.22
CA ALA A 17 8.75 20.05 24.82
C ALA A 17 9.38 18.98 25.73
N LYS A 18 9.06 18.98 27.04
CA LYS A 18 9.57 17.97 27.98
C LYS A 18 9.16 16.55 27.55
N GLY A 19 7.88 16.34 27.25
CA GLY A 19 7.35 15.03 26.85
C GLY A 19 7.91 14.55 25.51
N ILE A 20 7.96 15.45 24.52
CA ILE A 20 8.52 15.13 23.20
C ILE A 20 10.00 14.77 23.31
N ARG A 21 10.78 15.53 24.08
CA ARG A 21 12.21 15.24 24.27
C ARG A 21 12.44 13.93 25.03
N ALA A 22 11.61 13.61 26.01
CA ALA A 22 11.68 12.32 26.71
C ALA A 22 11.39 11.15 25.77
N HIS A 23 10.37 11.27 24.92
CA HIS A 23 10.07 10.28 23.86
C HIS A 23 11.27 10.09 22.91
N VAL A 24 11.80 11.18 22.36
CA VAL A 24 12.94 11.16 21.42
C VAL A 24 14.21 10.58 22.06
N LYS A 25 14.39 10.77 23.37
CA LYS A 25 15.53 10.21 24.11
C LYS A 25 15.30 8.78 24.62
N ARG A 26 14.12 8.19 24.40
CA ARG A 26 13.69 6.89 24.96
C ARG A 26 13.76 6.84 26.49
N GLU A 27 13.36 7.94 27.14
CA GLU A 27 13.30 8.06 28.60
C GLU A 27 11.92 7.66 29.17
N LEU A 28 10.94 7.43 28.31
CA LEU A 28 9.61 6.95 28.69
C LEU A 28 9.56 5.42 28.63
N GLN A 29 9.05 4.78 29.69
CA GLN A 29 8.77 3.34 29.68
C GLN A 29 7.52 3.05 28.83
N ASN A 30 7.54 1.93 28.10
CA ASN A 30 6.41 1.40 27.31
C ASN A 30 5.88 2.36 26.22
N ASP A 31 6.76 2.79 25.32
CA ASP A 31 6.32 3.49 24.11
C ASP A 31 5.59 2.52 23.18
N VAL A 32 4.29 2.75 22.98
CA VAL A 32 3.40 1.91 22.15
C VAL A 32 3.91 1.73 20.71
N ASN A 33 4.76 2.65 20.22
CA ASN A 33 5.30 2.57 18.87
C ASN A 33 6.58 1.74 18.76
N VAL A 34 7.24 1.45 19.88
CA VAL A 34 8.44 0.60 19.90
C VAL A 34 7.98 -0.84 19.71
N VAL A 35 8.44 -1.44 18.61
CA VAL A 35 8.04 -2.79 18.22
C VAL A 35 8.74 -3.83 19.09
N ASP A 36 10.00 -3.58 19.40
CA ASP A 36 10.85 -4.46 20.20
C ASP A 36 11.94 -3.62 20.89
N GLU A 37 11.94 -3.62 22.22
CA GLU A 37 12.91 -2.87 23.04
C GLU A 37 14.36 -3.29 22.76
N ARG A 38 14.59 -4.51 22.27
CA ARG A 38 15.93 -4.97 21.88
C ARG A 38 16.48 -4.21 20.69
N LEU A 39 15.62 -3.59 19.87
CA LEU A 39 16.02 -2.76 18.74
C LEU A 39 16.47 -1.36 19.17
N THR A 40 16.02 -0.87 20.33
CA THR A 40 16.33 0.47 20.84
C THR A 40 17.83 0.72 20.95
N LYS A 41 18.62 -0.32 21.24
CA LYS A 41 20.10 -0.23 21.28
C LYS A 41 20.75 0.14 19.95
N HIS A 42 20.02 -0.02 18.84
CA HIS A 42 20.50 0.33 17.50
C HIS A 42 20.22 1.78 17.13
N ASN A 43 19.34 2.48 17.86
CA ASN A 43 19.12 3.92 17.75
C ASN A 43 20.45 4.66 17.98
N PHE A 44 20.60 5.80 17.32
CA PHE A 44 21.83 6.57 17.39
C PHE A 44 21.57 8.05 17.15
N GLY A 45 22.55 8.91 17.45
CA GLY A 45 22.44 10.34 17.25
C GLY A 45 23.29 11.10 18.24
N ILE A 46 22.89 12.33 18.53
CA ILE A 46 23.55 13.15 19.55
C ILE A 46 23.27 12.57 20.94
N LYS A 47 24.28 12.62 21.82
CA LYS A 47 24.14 12.22 23.22
C LYS A 47 23.04 13.04 23.91
N SER A 48 22.22 12.38 24.71
CA SER A 48 21.04 12.99 25.34
C SER A 48 21.40 14.21 26.19
N GLU A 49 22.50 14.12 26.94
CA GLU A 49 23.02 15.19 27.80
C GLU A 49 23.47 16.41 26.99
N ALA A 50 24.02 16.18 25.78
CA ALA A 50 24.40 17.27 24.89
C ALA A 50 23.16 17.98 24.32
N MET A 51 22.12 17.22 23.97
CA MET A 51 20.83 17.81 23.55
C MET A 51 20.16 18.57 24.69
N ASP A 52 20.24 18.10 25.93
CA ASP A 52 19.73 18.82 27.12
C ASP A 52 20.46 20.16 27.30
N ARG A 53 21.79 20.15 27.30
CA ARG A 53 22.59 21.39 27.39
C ARG A 53 22.28 22.37 26.26
N ASN A 54 22.17 21.89 25.03
CA ASN A 54 21.87 22.74 23.87
C ASN A 54 20.48 23.39 23.98
N TYR A 55 19.48 22.63 24.46
CA TYR A 55 18.15 23.16 24.66
C TYR A 55 18.09 24.19 25.81
N GLU A 56 18.76 23.92 26.92
CA GLU A 56 18.87 24.87 28.04
C GLU A 56 19.55 26.18 27.63
N LEU A 57 20.64 26.09 26.85
CA LEU A 57 21.30 27.26 26.27
C LEU A 57 20.33 28.04 25.38
N ALA A 58 19.60 27.35 24.51
CA ALA A 58 18.64 28.00 23.63
C ALA A 58 17.51 28.71 24.40
N LEU A 59 17.04 28.13 25.51
CA LEU A 59 16.03 28.76 26.38
C LEU A 59 16.53 30.06 27.02
N LYS A 60 17.83 30.17 27.31
CA LYS A 60 18.44 31.41 27.84
C LYS A 60 18.52 32.51 26.78
N LEU A 61 18.72 32.13 25.52
CA LEU A 61 18.79 33.06 24.38
C LEU A 61 17.41 33.46 23.85
N MET A 62 16.38 32.67 24.14
CA MET A 62 15.06 32.83 23.58
C MET A 62 14.28 33.98 24.23
N PRO A 63 13.65 34.88 23.44
CA PRO A 63 12.78 35.91 24.00
C PRO A 63 11.64 35.32 24.84
N GLN A 64 11.31 35.95 25.96
CA GLN A 64 10.31 35.43 26.91
C GLN A 64 8.90 35.35 26.33
N SER A 65 8.57 36.19 25.35
CA SER A 65 7.28 36.22 24.66
C SER A 65 7.03 35.01 23.74
N VAL A 66 8.06 34.19 23.51
CA VAL A 66 7.98 33.05 22.57
C VAL A 66 7.22 31.89 23.21
N LYS A 67 6.09 31.54 22.61
CA LYS A 67 5.24 30.43 23.06
C LYS A 67 5.83 29.06 22.74
N ASN A 68 6.22 28.87 21.48
CA ASN A 68 6.78 27.60 20.98
C ASN A 68 8.29 27.64 21.06
N SER A 69 8.88 26.80 21.93
CA SER A 69 10.31 26.75 22.19
C SER A 69 11.03 25.67 21.39
N LEU A 70 10.33 24.57 21.09
CA LEU A 70 10.89 23.42 20.38
C LEU A 70 10.25 23.29 19.00
N ILE A 71 11.07 23.00 18.00
CA ILE A 71 10.68 22.65 16.65
C ILE A 71 11.26 21.25 16.40
N ASP A 72 10.40 20.28 16.13
CA ASP A 72 10.80 18.91 15.85
C ASP A 72 10.51 18.61 14.38
N SER A 73 11.58 18.42 13.60
CA SER A 73 11.49 18.06 12.19
C SER A 73 11.79 16.57 12.04
N VAL A 74 10.76 15.76 11.85
CA VAL A 74 10.85 14.32 11.66
C VAL A 74 11.22 14.01 10.21
N LEU A 75 12.44 13.54 9.99
CA LEU A 75 12.91 13.01 8.71
C LEU A 75 12.56 11.52 8.64
N VAL A 76 11.68 11.15 7.71
CA VAL A 76 11.29 9.77 7.43
C VAL A 76 12.12 9.23 6.27
N LEU A 77 12.77 8.09 6.48
CA LEU A 77 13.55 7.39 5.46
C LEU A 77 12.73 6.19 4.94
N PRO A 78 12.60 6.02 3.61
CA PRO A 78 11.97 4.84 3.06
C PRO A 78 12.75 3.58 3.43
N LEU A 79 12.05 2.57 3.93
CA LEU A 79 12.68 1.34 4.44
C LEU A 79 13.55 0.64 3.39
N GLU A 80 13.11 0.57 2.14
CA GLU A 80 13.86 -0.12 1.09
C GLU A 80 15.14 0.63 0.70
N GLN A 81 15.07 1.96 0.52
CA GLN A 81 16.27 2.79 0.29
C GLN A 81 17.23 2.72 1.50
N PHE A 82 16.69 2.69 2.72
CA PHE A 82 17.50 2.55 3.92
C PHE A 82 18.24 1.20 3.98
N LYS A 83 17.58 0.10 3.61
CA LYS A 83 18.22 -1.23 3.50
C LYS A 83 19.30 -1.25 2.42
N GLU A 84 19.08 -0.58 1.29
CA GLU A 84 20.09 -0.44 0.23
C GLU A 84 21.34 0.28 0.74
N VAL A 85 21.17 1.39 1.48
CA VAL A 85 22.31 2.09 2.12
C VAL A 85 23.06 1.18 3.10
N GLN A 86 22.36 0.37 3.89
CA GLN A 86 23.00 -0.59 4.78
C GLN A 86 23.77 -1.67 4.01
N LYS A 87 23.25 -2.12 2.87
CA LYS A 87 23.90 -3.11 2.01
C LYS A 87 25.14 -2.56 1.30
N GLU A 88 25.07 -1.33 0.80
CA GLU A 88 26.18 -0.66 0.10
C GLU A 88 27.27 -0.18 1.06
N HIS A 89 26.90 0.15 2.30
CA HIS A 89 27.80 0.68 3.32
C HIS A 89 27.71 -0.08 4.66
N PRO A 90 27.95 -1.40 4.69
CA PRO A 90 27.64 -2.26 5.84
C PRO A 90 28.34 -1.87 7.15
N LYS A 91 29.53 -1.26 7.06
CA LYS A 91 30.30 -0.83 8.25
C LYS A 91 30.17 0.67 8.56
N GLU A 92 29.70 1.48 7.61
CA GLU A 92 29.81 2.94 7.69
C GLU A 92 28.48 3.68 7.52
N TRP A 93 27.39 2.99 7.20
CA TRP A 93 26.09 3.61 6.93
C TRP A 93 25.64 4.55 8.07
N LYS A 94 25.87 4.18 9.34
CA LYS A 94 25.57 5.05 10.49
C LYS A 94 26.36 6.35 10.47
N LYS A 95 27.66 6.27 10.16
CA LYS A 95 28.56 7.42 10.10
C LYS A 95 28.15 8.35 8.95
N LYS A 96 27.93 7.80 7.76
CA LYS A 96 27.48 8.56 6.59
C LYS A 96 26.14 9.25 6.82
N LEU A 97 25.16 8.55 7.39
CA LEU A 97 23.87 9.16 7.76
C LEU A 97 24.05 10.25 8.83
N HIS A 98 24.88 10.01 9.85
CA HIS A 98 25.16 11.01 10.88
C HIS A 98 25.74 12.29 10.27
N GLU A 99 26.77 12.19 9.45
CA GLU A 99 27.41 13.33 8.79
C GLU A 99 26.46 14.09 7.86
N SER A 100 25.61 13.36 7.12
CA SER A 100 24.57 13.94 6.27
C SER A 100 23.52 14.69 7.08
N ILE A 101 23.06 14.10 8.19
CA ILE A 101 22.07 14.72 9.07
C ILE A 101 22.63 15.97 9.74
N ILE A 102 23.88 15.94 10.24
CA ILE A 102 24.52 17.10 10.85
C ILE A 102 24.70 18.23 9.84
N SER A 103 25.14 17.91 8.61
CA SER A 103 25.28 18.91 7.54
C SER A 103 23.92 19.52 7.15
N MET A 104 22.89 18.70 7.04
CA MET A 104 21.51 19.13 6.82
C MET A 104 21.02 20.08 7.92
N MET A 105 21.21 19.75 9.20
CA MET A 105 20.80 20.62 10.30
C MET A 105 21.52 21.97 10.29
N LYS A 106 22.82 21.99 9.93
CA LYS A 106 23.59 23.24 9.78
C LYS A 106 23.08 24.10 8.64
N GLU A 107 22.72 23.50 7.50
CA GLU A 107 22.13 24.24 6.38
C GLU A 107 20.73 24.77 6.74
N MET A 108 19.91 23.99 7.44
CA MET A 108 18.62 24.46 7.96
C MET A 108 18.80 25.63 8.95
N GLU A 109 19.82 25.60 9.81
CA GLU A 109 20.14 26.74 10.68
C GLU A 109 20.50 27.98 9.85
N ALA A 110 21.36 27.84 8.85
CA ALA A 110 21.80 28.96 8.00
C ALA A 110 20.64 29.59 7.20
N GLU A 111 19.76 28.75 6.65
CA GLU A 111 18.63 29.18 5.80
C GLU A 111 17.43 29.69 6.60
N LEU A 112 17.17 29.10 7.77
CA LEU A 112 15.92 29.31 8.52
C LEU A 112 16.15 30.02 9.86
N GLY A 113 17.38 30.04 10.36
CA GLY A 113 17.74 30.65 11.64
C GLY A 113 17.34 29.82 12.86
N PHE A 114 16.86 28.59 12.71
CA PHE A 114 16.54 27.73 13.84
C PHE A 114 17.81 27.16 14.47
N MET A 115 18.04 27.41 15.76
CA MET A 115 19.21 26.89 16.48
C MET A 115 19.13 25.36 16.64
N PRO A 116 20.10 24.58 16.14
CA PRO A 116 20.11 23.12 16.29
C PRO A 116 20.28 22.70 17.75
N ILE A 117 19.43 21.78 18.21
CA ILE A 117 19.58 21.11 19.51
C ILE A 117 20.33 19.80 19.33
N GLY A 118 19.98 19.04 18.30
CA GLY A 118 20.57 17.75 17.96
C GLY A 118 19.53 16.84 17.31
N TYR A 119 19.88 15.57 17.13
CA TYR A 119 18.97 14.61 16.55
C TYR A 119 19.08 13.23 17.19
N LYS A 120 18.02 12.43 17.03
CA LYS A 120 18.00 10.99 17.33
C LYS A 120 17.36 10.24 16.18
N MET A 121 18.01 9.17 15.74
CA MET A 121 17.51 8.20 14.79
C MET A 121 16.83 7.05 15.54
N HIS A 122 15.56 6.82 15.23
CA HIS A 122 14.76 5.71 15.71
C HIS A 122 14.69 4.62 14.63
N LEU A 123 15.09 3.40 15.00
CA LEU A 123 15.10 2.20 14.15
C LEU A 123 14.25 1.06 14.75
N ASP A 124 13.64 1.34 15.89
CA ASP A 124 12.87 0.46 16.76
C ASP A 124 11.36 0.67 16.64
N GLU A 125 10.92 1.63 15.84
CA GLU A 125 9.50 1.90 15.57
C GLU A 125 9.03 1.26 14.27
N GLY A 126 7.74 0.91 14.23
CA GLY A 126 7.10 0.33 13.07
C GLY A 126 5.60 0.28 13.20
N THR A 127 4.94 -0.26 12.20
CA THR A 127 3.50 -0.52 12.24
C THR A 127 3.26 -1.90 11.64
N PRO A 128 2.44 -2.75 12.28
CA PRO A 128 2.04 -4.01 11.69
C PRO A 128 1.27 -3.73 10.40
N ASP A 129 1.61 -4.45 9.35
CA ASP A 129 0.86 -4.45 8.11
C ASP A 129 -0.53 -5.06 8.37
N PRO A 130 -1.63 -4.35 8.04
CA PRO A 130 -2.97 -4.83 8.35
C PRO A 130 -3.35 -6.13 7.65
N GLU A 131 -2.73 -6.45 6.51
CA GLU A 131 -3.07 -7.62 5.70
C GLU A 131 -2.25 -8.84 6.11
N THR A 132 -0.95 -8.65 6.40
CA THR A 132 -0.02 -9.75 6.69
C THR A 132 0.32 -9.90 8.18
N GLY A 133 0.07 -8.89 8.99
CA GLY A 133 0.52 -8.81 10.39
C GLY A 133 2.02 -8.57 10.55
N GLU A 134 2.79 -8.53 9.45
CA GLU A 134 4.24 -8.32 9.50
C GLU A 134 4.56 -6.88 9.93
N VAL A 135 5.51 -6.71 10.84
CA VAL A 135 5.90 -5.37 11.30
C VAL A 135 6.79 -4.71 10.27
N LYS A 136 6.26 -3.65 9.65
CA LYS A 136 7.05 -2.76 8.81
C LYS A 136 7.75 -1.70 9.67
N LEU A 137 9.07 -1.81 9.79
CA LEU A 137 9.89 -0.79 10.45
C LEU A 137 9.82 0.55 9.72
N ASN A 138 9.88 1.63 10.49
CA ASN A 138 9.83 3.00 10.02
C ASN A 138 11.09 3.74 10.48
N PRO A 139 12.24 3.61 9.78
CA PRO A 139 13.45 4.32 10.16
C PRO A 139 13.24 5.84 9.98
N HIS A 140 13.37 6.60 11.07
CA HIS A 140 13.21 8.05 11.03
C HIS A 140 14.11 8.77 12.04
N ALA A 141 14.44 10.03 11.75
CA ALA A 141 15.20 10.89 12.64
C ALA A 141 14.37 12.07 13.13
N HIS A 142 14.36 12.30 14.44
CA HIS A 142 13.88 13.54 15.04
C HIS A 142 15.00 14.57 15.02
N LEU A 143 14.90 15.57 14.14
CA LEU A 143 15.82 16.70 14.05
C LEU A 143 15.27 17.84 14.91
N GLN A 144 15.83 18.03 16.09
CA GLN A 144 15.34 19.02 17.05
C GLN A 144 16.06 20.35 16.90
N PHE A 145 15.27 21.41 16.87
CA PHE A 145 15.72 22.80 16.86
C PHE A 145 14.99 23.62 17.92
N ALA A 146 15.65 24.66 18.42
CA ALA A 146 15.01 25.66 19.24
C ALA A 146 14.54 26.84 18.38
N ASN A 147 13.42 27.44 18.76
CA ASN A 147 12.86 28.61 18.09
C ASN A 147 13.59 29.92 18.52
N VAL A 148 14.89 29.97 18.28
CA VAL A 148 15.75 31.13 18.49
C VAL A 148 16.89 31.08 17.47
N CYS A 149 17.32 32.25 16.99
CA CYS A 149 18.50 32.37 16.14
C CYS A 149 19.65 33.02 16.92
N ALA A 150 20.76 32.32 17.08
CA ALA A 150 21.95 32.84 17.77
C ALA A 150 22.96 33.53 16.82
N LYS A 151 22.79 33.35 15.51
CA LYS A 151 23.73 33.80 14.48
C LYS A 151 23.24 35.05 13.77
N ASP A 152 24.17 35.80 13.19
CA ASP A 152 23.89 36.93 12.30
C ASP A 152 23.39 36.41 10.94
N ILE A 153 22.10 36.07 10.91
CA ILE A 153 21.39 35.58 9.71
C ILE A 153 20.33 36.60 9.34
N THR A 154 20.19 36.89 8.04
CA THR A 154 19.15 37.77 7.49
C THR A 154 18.19 36.95 6.66
N LEU A 155 16.89 37.07 6.95
CA LEU A 155 15.83 36.44 6.18
C LEU A 155 15.23 37.45 5.21
N THR A 156 15.41 37.20 3.92
CA THR A 156 14.76 37.95 2.85
C THR A 156 13.35 37.41 2.61
N LYS A 157 12.34 38.27 2.63
CA LYS A 157 10.94 37.90 2.35
C LYS A 157 10.29 38.87 1.40
N THR A 158 9.38 38.36 0.57
CA THR A 158 8.44 39.20 -0.19
C THR A 158 7.19 39.46 0.65
N LYS A 159 6.80 40.72 0.77
CA LYS A 159 5.61 41.17 1.49
C LYS A 159 4.71 41.99 0.58
N LYS A 160 3.39 41.89 0.76
CA LYS A 160 2.42 42.75 0.09
C LYS A 160 2.37 44.12 0.75
N VAL A 161 2.36 45.18 -0.06
CA VAL A 161 2.30 46.57 0.43
C VAL A 161 0.86 46.89 0.80
N THR A 162 0.62 47.22 2.07
CA THR A 162 -0.72 47.56 2.57
C THR A 162 -1.03 49.03 2.31
N LEU A 163 -2.25 49.33 1.85
CA LEU A 163 -2.77 50.69 1.81
C LEU A 163 -2.81 51.28 3.22
N LYS A 164 -2.45 52.56 3.35
CA LYS A 164 -2.40 53.27 4.62
C LYS A 164 -3.33 54.49 4.60
N ASP A 165 -3.86 54.86 5.75
CA ASP A 165 -4.56 56.13 5.93
C ASP A 165 -3.58 57.31 6.01
N GLU A 166 -4.11 58.52 6.11
CA GLU A 166 -3.37 59.77 6.29
C GLU A 166 -2.42 59.76 7.51
N ASN A 167 -2.67 58.90 8.50
CA ASN A 167 -1.86 58.73 9.70
C ASN A 167 -0.86 57.55 9.57
N GLY A 168 -0.74 56.95 8.38
CA GLY A 168 0.19 55.85 8.10
C GLY A 168 -0.25 54.48 8.62
N LYS A 169 -1.49 54.34 9.09
CA LYS A 169 -2.02 53.08 9.63
C LYS A 169 -2.61 52.23 8.51
N ALA A 170 -2.27 50.93 8.51
CA ALA A 170 -2.73 49.99 7.49
C ALA A 170 -4.27 49.86 7.50
N LEU A 171 -4.87 50.10 6.34
CA LEU A 171 -6.31 50.03 6.11
C LEU A 171 -6.79 48.57 6.02
N LYS A 172 -7.99 48.34 6.52
CA LYS A 172 -8.68 47.04 6.50
C LYS A 172 -9.93 47.12 5.64
N ASP A 173 -10.30 46.01 5.03
CA ASP A 173 -11.53 45.90 4.26
C ASP A 173 -12.74 46.15 5.20
N PRO A 174 -13.59 47.16 4.93
CA PRO A 174 -14.74 47.47 5.77
C PRO A 174 -15.73 46.31 5.88
N LYS A 175 -15.85 45.48 4.83
CA LYS A 175 -16.72 44.30 4.81
C LYS A 175 -16.04 43.07 5.44
N LYS A 176 -14.70 43.08 5.54
CA LYS A 176 -13.89 41.98 6.08
C LYS A 176 -12.77 42.53 6.96
N PRO A 177 -13.05 42.96 8.21
CA PRO A 177 -12.09 43.64 9.09
C PRO A 177 -10.84 42.81 9.48
N ASN A 178 -10.80 41.53 9.13
CA ASN A 178 -9.63 40.66 9.27
C ASN A 178 -8.70 40.66 8.05
N LYS A 179 -9.05 41.38 6.96
CA LYS A 179 -8.25 41.50 5.75
C LYS A 179 -7.75 42.92 5.56
N TYR A 180 -6.48 43.06 5.24
CA TYR A 180 -5.88 44.33 4.83
C TYR A 180 -6.20 44.65 3.38
N LEU A 181 -6.30 45.95 3.08
CA LEU A 181 -6.30 46.47 1.73
C LEU A 181 -4.84 46.63 1.26
N TYR A 182 -4.57 46.37 -0.01
CA TYR A 182 -3.23 46.38 -0.58
C TYR A 182 -3.14 47.37 -1.72
N GLU A 183 -1.97 47.98 -1.89
CA GLU A 183 -1.65 48.72 -3.11
C GLU A 183 -1.66 47.75 -4.29
N LEU A 184 -2.15 48.20 -5.44
CA LEU A 184 -2.17 47.41 -6.66
C LEU A 184 -1.07 47.88 -7.62
N ASP A 185 -0.50 46.94 -8.37
CA ASP A 185 0.39 47.21 -9.50
C ASP A 185 -0.42 47.56 -10.78
N GLU A 186 0.30 47.79 -11.88
CA GLU A 186 -0.28 48.15 -13.18
C GLU A 186 -1.24 47.07 -13.73
N ASP A 187 -1.06 45.81 -13.32
CA ASP A 187 -1.92 44.68 -13.68
C ASP A 187 -3.12 44.50 -12.73
N GLY A 188 -3.28 45.37 -11.73
CA GLY A 188 -4.33 45.27 -10.72
C GLY A 188 -4.09 44.17 -9.67
N LYS A 189 -2.86 43.65 -9.55
CA LYS A 189 -2.48 42.66 -8.51
C LYS A 189 -1.84 43.37 -7.31
N PRO A 190 -1.88 42.77 -6.11
CA PRO A 190 -1.24 43.37 -4.94
C PRO A 190 0.26 43.58 -5.16
N LYS A 191 0.71 44.83 -5.10
CA LYS A 191 2.11 45.21 -5.17
C LYS A 191 2.88 44.53 -4.05
N THR A 192 4.10 44.08 -4.37
CA THR A 192 4.98 43.43 -3.41
C THR A 192 6.31 44.15 -3.29
N GLU A 193 6.91 44.05 -2.10
CA GLU A 193 8.23 44.56 -1.77
C GLU A 193 9.07 43.44 -1.16
N VAL A 194 10.39 43.52 -1.36
CA VAL A 194 11.36 42.64 -0.71
C VAL A 194 11.83 43.31 0.57
N ILE A 195 11.79 42.58 1.69
CA ILE A 195 12.26 43.04 2.99
C ILE A 195 13.31 42.09 3.54
N ASP A 196 14.32 42.66 4.17
CA ASP A 196 15.36 41.91 4.88
C ASP A 196 15.14 41.98 6.38
N ILE A 197 15.10 40.83 7.02
CA ILE A 197 14.78 40.69 8.44
C ILE A 197 15.96 40.05 9.16
N PRO A 198 16.75 40.80 9.95
CA PRO A 198 17.80 40.21 10.76
C PRO A 198 17.17 39.29 11.82
N LEU A 199 17.70 38.08 11.95
CA LEU A 199 17.15 37.03 12.81
C LEU A 199 17.84 36.92 14.17
N LYS A 200 19.05 37.42 14.35
CA LYS A 200 19.82 37.26 15.60
C LYS A 200 19.02 37.71 16.83
N GLY A 201 18.96 36.85 17.84
CA GLY A 201 18.20 37.07 19.07
C GLY A 201 16.67 36.98 18.91
N ARG A 202 16.17 36.64 17.72
CA ARG A 202 14.73 36.49 17.44
C ARG A 202 14.30 35.03 17.40
N ALA A 203 13.00 34.83 17.48
CA ALA A 203 12.34 33.56 17.25
C ALA A 203 11.79 33.50 15.81
N PRO A 204 12.46 32.78 14.89
CA PRO A 204 12.14 32.87 13.47
C PRO A 204 10.89 32.06 13.05
N LEU A 205 10.33 31.21 13.92
CA LEU A 205 9.19 30.35 13.55
C LEU A 205 8.00 31.15 13.00
N SER A 206 7.64 32.27 13.63
CA SER A 206 6.52 33.10 13.18
C SER A 206 6.74 33.69 11.78
N LEU A 207 8.01 33.89 11.39
CA LEU A 207 8.39 34.34 10.06
C LEU A 207 8.29 33.21 9.03
N HIS A 208 8.27 31.94 9.44
CA HIS A 208 8.28 30.78 8.55
C HIS A 208 6.93 30.08 8.37
N GLN A 209 5.87 30.60 8.98
CA GLN A 209 4.50 30.04 8.92
C GLN A 209 3.78 30.24 7.58
N THR A 210 4.48 30.72 6.54
CA THR A 210 3.95 30.77 5.18
C THR A 210 3.79 29.36 4.60
N ARG A 211 2.85 29.21 3.65
CA ARG A 211 2.60 27.94 2.94
C ARG A 211 3.06 28.06 1.48
N GLY A 212 3.26 26.92 0.83
CA GLY A 212 3.59 26.82 -0.59
C GLY A 212 5.05 26.44 -0.84
N LYS A 213 5.42 26.40 -2.13
CA LYS A 213 6.78 26.02 -2.59
C LYS A 213 7.92 26.84 -1.98
N ASP A 214 7.69 28.11 -1.65
CA ASP A 214 8.70 29.00 -1.07
C ASP A 214 8.68 29.01 0.47
N SER A 215 7.94 28.08 1.09
CA SER A 215 7.90 27.96 2.55
C SER A 215 9.16 27.31 3.12
N ALA A 216 9.46 27.61 4.39
CA ALA A 216 10.53 26.95 5.13
C ALA A 216 10.40 25.41 5.11
N TRP A 217 9.17 24.90 5.10
CA TRP A 217 8.88 23.47 5.10
C TRP A 217 9.23 22.79 3.79
N ALA A 218 9.02 23.49 2.67
CA ALA A 218 9.46 23.03 1.36
C ALA A 218 10.99 23.07 1.27
N LYS A 219 11.63 24.16 1.72
CA LYS A 219 13.09 24.25 1.83
C LYS A 219 13.69 23.12 2.65
N GLN A 220 13.07 22.72 3.77
CA GLN A 220 13.53 21.57 4.56
C GLN A 220 13.53 20.25 3.78
N GLN A 221 12.56 20.03 2.88
CA GLN A 221 12.57 18.86 1.98
C GLN A 221 13.75 18.92 1.01
N ASP A 222 13.99 20.10 0.44
CA ASP A 222 15.03 20.32 -0.57
C ASP A 222 16.41 20.11 0.04
N ILE A 223 16.65 20.68 1.23
CA ILE A 223 17.88 20.47 2.00
C ILE A 223 18.05 18.99 2.33
N ALA A 224 16.99 18.30 2.80
CA ALA A 224 17.09 16.88 3.11
C ALA A 224 17.45 16.04 1.87
N ALA A 225 16.83 16.31 0.73
CA ALA A 225 17.15 15.62 -0.53
C ALA A 225 18.60 15.87 -0.95
N LYS A 226 19.05 17.12 -0.94
CA LYS A 226 20.42 17.51 -1.28
C LYS A 226 21.44 16.74 -0.45
N HIS A 227 21.24 16.65 0.87
CA HIS A 227 22.20 15.99 1.77
C HIS A 227 22.14 14.47 1.74
N LEU A 228 21.04 13.87 1.29
CA LEU A 228 20.85 12.42 1.31
C LEU A 228 20.94 11.76 -0.08
N GLN A 229 20.94 12.55 -1.16
CA GLN A 229 20.97 12.04 -2.54
C GLN A 229 22.17 11.14 -2.82
N HIS A 230 23.34 11.47 -2.26
CA HIS A 230 24.56 10.68 -2.44
C HIS A 230 24.50 9.29 -1.77
N LEU A 231 23.49 9.04 -0.94
CA LEU A 231 23.17 7.75 -0.35
C LEU A 231 21.97 7.07 -1.06
N GLY A 232 21.58 7.53 -2.24
CA GLY A 232 20.48 6.93 -3.02
C GLY A 232 19.08 7.33 -2.57
N PHE A 233 18.93 8.24 -1.60
CA PHE A 233 17.62 8.72 -1.20
C PHE A 233 17.02 9.73 -2.20
N GLU A 234 15.71 9.62 -2.43
CA GLU A 234 15.01 10.47 -3.38
C GLU A 234 13.90 11.29 -2.74
N ARG A 235 13.74 12.55 -3.18
CA ARG A 235 12.77 13.50 -2.63
C ARG A 235 11.31 13.13 -2.90
N GLY A 236 10.42 13.37 -1.93
CA GLY A 236 8.98 13.32 -2.11
C GLY A 236 8.43 14.35 -3.10
N VAL A 237 7.29 14.03 -3.74
CA VAL A 237 6.59 14.95 -4.66
C VAL A 237 5.90 16.06 -3.87
N SER A 238 5.86 17.29 -4.40
CA SER A 238 5.33 18.45 -3.68
C SER A 238 3.84 18.28 -3.30
N LYS A 239 3.45 18.90 -2.18
CA LYS A 239 2.05 18.91 -1.71
C LYS A 239 1.10 19.57 -2.70
N GLU A 240 1.56 20.57 -3.43
CA GLU A 240 0.77 21.30 -4.43
C GLU A 240 0.31 20.37 -5.57
N LEU A 241 1.17 19.43 -5.97
CA LEU A 241 0.87 18.43 -6.98
C LEU A 241 0.05 17.27 -6.41
N THR A 242 0.46 16.73 -5.26
CA THR A 242 -0.16 15.52 -4.68
C THR A 242 -1.49 15.78 -3.97
N LYS A 243 -1.75 17.02 -3.56
CA LYS A 243 -2.86 17.42 -2.68
C LYS A 243 -2.97 16.59 -1.40
N ALA A 244 -1.88 15.95 -0.98
CA ALA A 244 -1.88 15.04 0.16
C ALA A 244 -2.21 15.79 1.45
N VAL A 245 -3.23 15.31 2.17
CA VAL A 245 -3.61 15.83 3.48
C VAL A 245 -2.82 15.10 4.55
N HIS A 246 -2.27 15.85 5.51
CA HIS A 246 -1.61 15.25 6.65
C HIS A 246 -2.64 14.53 7.54
N LEU A 247 -2.33 13.30 7.92
CA LEU A 247 -3.11 12.50 8.86
C LEU A 247 -2.25 12.23 10.08
N SER A 248 -2.79 12.46 11.28
CA SER A 248 -2.16 11.97 12.52
C SER A 248 -2.01 10.44 12.46
N LYS A 249 -1.12 9.84 13.25
CA LYS A 249 -0.93 8.38 13.28
C LYS A 249 -2.28 7.65 13.43
N THR A 250 -3.12 8.06 14.39
CA THR A 250 -4.46 7.50 14.59
C THR A 250 -5.38 7.67 13.37
N GLN A 251 -5.32 8.82 12.70
CA GLN A 251 -6.12 9.07 11.49
C GLN A 251 -5.62 8.22 10.31
N HIS A 252 -4.31 8.01 10.20
CA HIS A 252 -3.72 7.16 9.19
C HIS A 252 -4.15 5.70 9.38
N VAL A 253 -4.00 5.16 10.59
CA VAL A 253 -4.45 3.80 10.94
C VAL A 253 -5.95 3.63 10.66
N LYS A 254 -6.79 4.59 11.09
CA LYS A 254 -8.24 4.56 10.79
C LYS A 254 -8.56 4.60 9.30
N ARG A 255 -7.73 5.26 8.49
CA ARG A 255 -7.91 5.30 7.03
C ARG A 255 -7.53 3.97 6.41
N GLU A 256 -6.40 3.40 6.79
CA GLU A 256 -5.97 2.09 6.28
C GLU A 256 -6.94 0.98 6.70
N LEU A 257 -7.48 1.05 7.93
CA LEU A 257 -8.53 0.14 8.39
C LEU A 257 -9.77 0.21 7.51
N ARG A 258 -10.28 1.42 7.23
CA ARG A 258 -11.42 1.62 6.31
C ARG A 258 -11.16 1.12 4.90
N ASN A 259 -9.96 1.36 4.37
CA ASN A 259 -9.59 0.83 3.06
C ASN A 259 -9.58 -0.70 3.06
N SER A 260 -9.13 -1.32 4.16
CA SER A 260 -9.11 -2.76 4.33
C SER A 260 -10.53 -3.33 4.47
N GLU A 261 -11.40 -2.69 5.25
CA GLU A 261 -12.83 -3.01 5.36
C GLU A 261 -13.52 -2.97 3.98
N GLN A 262 -13.28 -1.94 3.17
CA GLN A 262 -13.81 -1.85 1.81
C GLN A 262 -13.29 -2.96 0.90
N LYS A 263 -12.02 -3.34 1.02
CA LYS A 263 -11.47 -4.49 0.28
C LYS A 263 -12.16 -5.79 0.69
N ILE A 264 -12.36 -6.02 2.00
CA ILE A 264 -13.06 -7.21 2.51
C ILE A 264 -14.48 -7.25 1.94
N GLU A 265 -15.22 -6.15 2.02
CA GLU A 265 -16.57 -6.05 1.47
C GLU A 265 -16.60 -6.37 -0.05
N SER A 266 -15.63 -5.84 -0.80
CA SER A 266 -15.51 -6.14 -2.24
C SER A 266 -15.19 -7.62 -2.51
N GLN A 267 -14.37 -8.26 -1.67
CA GLN A 267 -14.03 -9.68 -1.78
C GLN A 267 -15.22 -10.57 -1.39
N GLU A 268 -16.01 -10.18 -0.40
CA GLU A 268 -17.23 -10.89 -0.02
C GLU A 268 -18.26 -10.92 -1.16
N ILE A 269 -18.38 -9.83 -1.93
CA ILE A 269 -19.23 -9.79 -3.12
C ILE A 269 -18.72 -10.79 -4.18
N ILE A 270 -17.41 -10.81 -4.44
CA ILE A 270 -16.79 -11.73 -5.39
C ILE A 270 -17.00 -13.19 -4.95
N ILE A 271 -16.81 -13.50 -3.67
CA ILE A 271 -17.03 -14.85 -3.11
C ILE A 271 -18.49 -15.27 -3.31
N LYS A 272 -19.47 -14.41 -3.00
CA LYS A 272 -20.90 -14.71 -3.21
C LYS A 272 -21.21 -15.00 -4.68
N GLU A 273 -20.60 -14.28 -5.60
CA GLU A 273 -20.77 -14.48 -7.04
C GLU A 273 -20.14 -15.81 -7.49
N GLN A 274 -18.95 -16.14 -6.99
CA GLN A 274 -18.30 -17.43 -7.25
C GLN A 274 -19.13 -18.61 -6.68
N GLU A 275 -19.66 -18.49 -5.46
CA GLU A 275 -20.54 -19.49 -4.86
C GLU A 275 -21.83 -19.69 -5.67
N ARG A 276 -22.40 -18.61 -6.22
CA ARG A 276 -23.54 -18.72 -7.14
C ARG A 276 -23.16 -19.51 -8.39
N ARG A 277 -22.03 -19.19 -9.01
CA ARG A 277 -21.55 -19.88 -10.21
C ARG A 277 -21.27 -21.36 -9.98
N ILE A 278 -20.71 -21.71 -8.82
CA ILE A 278 -20.50 -23.11 -8.41
C ILE A 278 -21.84 -23.84 -8.25
N ARG A 279 -22.85 -23.19 -7.65
CA ARG A 279 -24.21 -23.77 -7.54
C ARG A 279 -24.83 -24.02 -8.91
N ASP A 280 -24.76 -23.04 -9.81
CA ASP A 280 -25.32 -23.17 -11.16
C ASP A 280 -24.64 -24.29 -11.95
N LEU A 281 -23.31 -24.39 -11.88
CA LEU A 281 -22.54 -25.48 -12.48
C LEU A 281 -22.93 -26.84 -11.90
N LYS A 282 -23.06 -26.94 -10.57
CA LYS A 282 -23.47 -28.18 -9.91
C LYS A 282 -24.86 -28.63 -10.34
N LEU A 283 -25.80 -27.69 -10.51
CA LEU A 283 -27.15 -27.99 -11.00
C LEU A 283 -27.10 -28.48 -12.45
N SER A 284 -26.30 -27.86 -13.32
CA SER A 284 -26.09 -28.30 -14.70
C SER A 284 -25.55 -29.74 -14.76
N MET A 285 -24.52 -30.03 -13.96
CA MET A 285 -23.94 -31.38 -13.87
C MET A 285 -24.95 -32.42 -13.37
N MET A 286 -25.84 -32.05 -12.43
CA MET A 286 -26.90 -32.95 -11.95
C MET A 286 -27.90 -33.27 -13.06
N PHE A 287 -28.33 -32.28 -13.84
CA PHE A 287 -29.21 -32.51 -14.99
C PHE A 287 -28.57 -33.40 -16.06
N GLU A 288 -27.29 -33.17 -16.36
CA GLU A 288 -26.56 -34.02 -17.30
C GLU A 288 -26.42 -35.46 -16.80
N LYS A 289 -26.16 -35.65 -15.50
CA LYS A 289 -26.11 -36.98 -14.88
C LYS A 289 -27.46 -37.70 -14.97
N GLU A 290 -28.57 -37.02 -14.69
CA GLU A 290 -29.91 -37.61 -14.77
C GLU A 290 -30.24 -38.06 -16.20
N LYS A 291 -29.83 -37.31 -17.23
CA LYS A 291 -29.96 -37.74 -18.63
C LYS A 291 -29.17 -39.01 -18.92
N VAL A 292 -27.96 -39.13 -18.37
CA VAL A 292 -27.12 -40.33 -18.53
C VAL A 292 -27.72 -41.54 -17.81
N ASP A 293 -28.21 -41.36 -16.58
CA ASP A 293 -28.87 -42.42 -15.81
C ASP A 293 -30.15 -42.91 -16.51
N SER A 294 -30.96 -41.99 -17.06
CA SER A 294 -32.14 -42.33 -17.87
C SER A 294 -31.77 -43.10 -19.14
N PHE A 295 -30.72 -42.69 -19.83
CA PHE A 295 -30.22 -43.40 -21.01
C PHE A 295 -29.74 -44.82 -20.67
N LEU A 296 -29.03 -44.97 -19.55
CA LEU A 296 -28.57 -46.27 -19.07
C LEU A 296 -29.74 -47.22 -18.77
N HIS A 297 -30.79 -46.71 -18.12
CA HIS A 297 -31.98 -47.49 -17.81
C HIS A 297 -32.73 -47.94 -19.07
N GLU A 298 -32.99 -47.03 -20.02
CA GLU A 298 -33.60 -47.37 -21.33
C GLU A 298 -32.75 -48.42 -22.08
N ARG A 299 -31.42 -48.32 -21.99
CA ARG A 299 -30.51 -49.29 -22.59
C ARG A 299 -30.60 -50.68 -21.93
N GLU A 300 -30.68 -50.75 -20.61
CA GLU A 300 -30.83 -52.03 -19.89
C GLU A 300 -32.18 -52.71 -20.22
N GLU A 301 -33.27 -51.95 -20.28
CA GLU A 301 -34.57 -52.46 -20.73
C GLU A 301 -34.51 -52.97 -22.17
N PHE A 302 -33.81 -52.26 -23.07
CA PHE A 302 -33.58 -52.71 -24.44
C PHE A 302 -32.83 -54.05 -24.50
N PHE A 303 -31.73 -54.20 -23.74
CA PHE A 303 -30.98 -55.45 -23.69
C PHE A 303 -31.79 -56.59 -23.07
N ALA A 304 -32.59 -56.33 -22.05
CA ALA A 304 -33.48 -57.33 -21.46
C ALA A 304 -34.55 -57.82 -22.47
N ALA A 305 -35.18 -56.89 -23.21
CA ALA A 305 -36.15 -57.24 -24.25
C ALA A 305 -35.52 -58.04 -25.41
N LEU A 306 -34.24 -57.78 -25.71
CA LEU A 306 -33.48 -58.52 -26.72
C LEU A 306 -33.25 -59.98 -26.30
N ILE A 307 -32.86 -60.20 -25.03
CA ILE A 307 -32.63 -61.54 -24.45
C ILE A 307 -33.93 -62.35 -24.35
N GLU A 308 -35.07 -61.70 -24.08
CA GLU A 308 -36.38 -62.35 -23.99
C GLU A 308 -37.01 -62.71 -25.35
N GLY A 309 -36.32 -62.46 -26.47
CA GLY A 309 -36.73 -62.90 -27.80
C GLY A 309 -37.97 -62.20 -28.36
N ARG A 310 -38.30 -60.99 -27.87
CA ARG A 310 -39.46 -60.21 -28.35
C ARG A 310 -39.03 -58.98 -29.14
N SER A 311 -38.66 -59.13 -30.42
CA SER A 311 -38.85 -58.06 -31.42
C SER A 311 -38.45 -58.50 -32.83
N ASN A 312 -39.36 -58.35 -33.80
CA ASN A 312 -39.07 -58.45 -35.24
C ASN A 312 -38.71 -57.09 -35.87
N ASP A 313 -38.45 -56.05 -35.06
CA ASP A 313 -38.20 -54.68 -35.53
C ASP A 313 -36.94 -54.09 -34.86
N PHE A 314 -35.86 -54.86 -34.95
CA PHE A 314 -34.56 -54.59 -34.32
C PHE A 314 -33.91 -53.29 -34.82
N GLY A 315 -34.03 -52.99 -36.12
CA GLY A 315 -33.36 -51.85 -36.76
C GLY A 315 -33.94 -50.48 -36.37
N SER A 316 -35.26 -50.38 -36.16
CA SER A 316 -35.92 -49.11 -35.85
C SER A 316 -35.65 -48.65 -34.42
N LEU A 317 -35.68 -49.60 -33.46
CA LEU A 317 -35.40 -49.36 -32.04
C LEU A 317 -33.93 -49.01 -31.79
N LEU A 318 -33.01 -49.73 -32.44
CA LEU A 318 -31.58 -49.45 -32.36
C LEU A 318 -31.25 -48.05 -32.92
N THR A 319 -31.88 -47.67 -34.04
CA THR A 319 -31.71 -46.33 -34.64
C THR A 319 -32.23 -45.23 -33.72
N ALA A 320 -33.35 -45.45 -33.01
CA ALA A 320 -33.90 -44.49 -32.07
C ALA A 320 -33.01 -44.30 -30.82
N ALA A 321 -32.45 -45.40 -30.28
CA ALA A 321 -31.54 -45.35 -29.13
C ALA A 321 -30.20 -44.67 -29.47
N VAL A 322 -29.62 -44.98 -30.64
CA VAL A 322 -28.37 -44.35 -31.11
C VAL A 322 -28.55 -42.85 -31.36
N LYS A 323 -29.70 -42.43 -31.90
CA LYS A 323 -29.98 -41.01 -32.16
C LYS A 323 -30.06 -40.19 -30.86
N LYS A 324 -30.61 -40.75 -29.77
CA LYS A 324 -30.60 -40.09 -28.45
C LYS A 324 -29.20 -40.04 -27.82
N TYR A 325 -28.32 -40.99 -28.16
CA TYR A 325 -26.94 -41.03 -27.68
C TYR A 325 -26.04 -39.95 -28.31
N GLU A 326 -26.36 -39.49 -29.52
CA GLU A 326 -25.65 -38.36 -30.16
C GLU A 326 -25.78 -37.06 -29.35
N ASP A 327 -26.88 -36.87 -28.62
CA ASP A 327 -27.15 -35.69 -27.79
C ASP A 327 -26.45 -35.69 -26.41
N VAL A 328 -25.68 -36.74 -26.08
CA VAL A 328 -24.93 -36.85 -24.82
C VAL A 328 -23.52 -36.26 -24.98
N PRO A 329 -23.02 -35.43 -24.03
CA PRO A 329 -21.66 -34.89 -24.08
C PRO A 329 -20.56 -35.97 -24.03
N ASP A 330 -19.50 -35.80 -24.82
CA ASP A 330 -18.46 -36.83 -25.03
C ASP A 330 -17.66 -37.21 -23.76
N GLU A 331 -17.52 -36.30 -22.79
CA GLU A 331 -16.83 -36.55 -21.51
C GLU A 331 -17.57 -37.58 -20.63
N LEU A 332 -18.90 -37.65 -20.71
CA LEU A 332 -19.73 -38.59 -19.95
C LEU A 332 -19.85 -39.96 -20.65
N LYS A 333 -19.72 -40.00 -21.98
CA LYS A 333 -19.69 -41.26 -22.76
C LYS A 333 -18.52 -42.16 -22.37
N ALA A 334 -17.39 -41.57 -21.96
CA ALA A 334 -16.19 -42.30 -21.55
C ALA A 334 -16.36 -43.06 -20.20
N GLN A 335 -17.19 -42.56 -19.28
CA GLN A 335 -17.44 -43.21 -17.98
C GLN A 335 -18.37 -44.42 -18.10
N THR A 336 -19.23 -44.46 -19.11
CA THR A 336 -20.22 -45.53 -19.32
C THR A 336 -19.63 -46.77 -19.99
N LEU A 337 -18.50 -46.63 -20.69
CA LEU A 337 -17.89 -47.69 -21.51
C LEU A 337 -17.20 -48.78 -20.68
N GLY A 338 -16.69 -48.43 -19.49
CA GLY A 338 -15.99 -49.36 -18.60
C GLY A 338 -16.87 -50.49 -18.05
N ASN A 339 -18.16 -50.23 -17.85
CA ASN A 339 -19.12 -51.24 -17.37
C ASN A 339 -19.74 -52.09 -18.49
N THR A 340 -19.56 -51.71 -19.77
CA THR A 340 -20.15 -52.43 -20.91
C THR A 340 -19.28 -53.51 -21.49
N MET A 341 -17.95 -53.36 -21.47
CA MET A 341 -17.05 -54.41 -21.98
C MET A 341 -17.13 -55.68 -21.12
N ASP A 342 -17.22 -55.52 -19.79
CA ASP A 342 -17.33 -56.66 -18.86
C ASP A 342 -18.62 -57.49 -19.05
N ARG A 343 -19.72 -56.91 -19.57
CA ARG A 343 -20.99 -57.62 -19.84
C ARG A 343 -21.14 -58.09 -21.30
N ALA A 344 -20.36 -57.54 -22.24
CA ALA A 344 -20.31 -58.04 -23.61
C ALA A 344 -19.66 -59.43 -23.67
N ASP A 345 -18.61 -59.65 -22.87
CA ASP A 345 -17.96 -60.94 -22.70
C ASP A 345 -18.90 -62.00 -22.09
N GLU A 346 -19.85 -61.60 -21.22
CA GLU A 346 -20.90 -62.49 -20.68
C GLU A 346 -21.98 -62.86 -21.73
N LEU A 347 -22.26 -61.98 -22.70
CA LEU A 347 -23.26 -62.17 -23.75
C LEU A 347 -22.73 -63.00 -24.93
N GLU A 348 -21.45 -62.83 -25.30
CA GLU A 348 -20.78 -63.71 -26.28
C GLU A 348 -20.77 -65.18 -25.83
N GLY A 349 -20.73 -65.44 -24.52
CA GLY A 349 -20.83 -66.79 -23.97
C GLY A 349 -22.24 -67.41 -24.01
N ALA A 350 -23.29 -66.61 -24.18
CA ALA A 350 -24.67 -67.07 -23.97
C ALA A 350 -25.52 -67.22 -25.24
N ILE A 351 -25.18 -66.57 -26.36
CA ILE A 351 -26.02 -66.62 -27.57
C ILE A 351 -25.13 -66.59 -28.82
N ALA A 352 -24.99 -67.74 -29.50
CA ALA A 352 -24.52 -67.79 -30.88
C ALA A 352 -25.60 -67.19 -31.80
N PHE A 353 -25.61 -65.87 -31.94
CA PHE A 353 -26.42 -65.18 -32.95
C PHE A 353 -25.55 -64.88 -34.15
N GLU A 354 -26.00 -65.29 -35.34
CA GLU A 354 -25.34 -64.93 -36.60
C GLU A 354 -25.24 -63.39 -36.70
N SER A 355 -24.02 -62.90 -36.87
CA SER A 355 -23.69 -61.48 -36.99
C SER A 355 -24.48 -60.85 -38.15
N THR A 356 -25.38 -59.92 -37.85
CA THR A 356 -26.00 -59.11 -38.91
C THR A 356 -25.07 -57.95 -39.29
N PRO A 357 -25.00 -57.55 -40.56
CA PRO A 357 -24.17 -56.44 -41.03
C PRO A 357 -24.44 -55.12 -40.30
N GLU A 358 -25.66 -54.91 -39.79
CA GLU A 358 -26.02 -53.75 -38.99
C GLU A 358 -25.37 -53.75 -37.61
N LEU A 359 -25.19 -54.94 -37.00
CA LEU A 359 -24.52 -55.11 -35.70
C LEU A 359 -23.02 -54.83 -35.82
N GLU A 360 -22.38 -55.33 -36.88
CA GLU A 360 -20.97 -55.05 -37.18
C GLU A 360 -20.72 -53.56 -37.48
N LEU A 361 -21.67 -52.90 -38.16
CA LEU A 361 -21.57 -51.46 -38.46
C LEU A 361 -21.69 -50.61 -37.18
N LEU A 362 -22.52 -51.03 -36.22
CA LEU A 362 -22.63 -50.37 -34.92
C LEU A 362 -21.35 -50.54 -34.10
N ILE A 363 -20.81 -51.75 -34.02
CA ILE A 363 -19.55 -52.06 -33.33
C ILE A 363 -18.40 -51.21 -33.93
N LYS A 364 -18.26 -51.17 -35.26
CA LYS A 364 -17.25 -50.33 -35.92
C LYS A 364 -17.41 -48.83 -35.65
N LYS A 365 -18.65 -48.32 -35.56
CA LYS A 365 -18.89 -46.90 -35.24
C LYS A 365 -18.56 -46.59 -33.77
N MET A 366 -18.79 -47.53 -32.87
CA MET A 366 -18.40 -47.43 -31.46
C MET A 366 -16.87 -47.45 -31.29
N GLU A 367 -16.16 -48.34 -31.98
CA GLU A 367 -14.69 -48.42 -31.99
C GLU A 367 -14.04 -47.17 -32.61
N ALA A 368 -14.62 -46.60 -33.66
CA ALA A 368 -14.10 -45.39 -34.31
C ALA A 368 -14.26 -44.13 -33.44
N SER A 369 -15.25 -44.09 -32.55
CA SER A 369 -15.44 -43.01 -31.57
C SER A 369 -14.38 -43.09 -30.44
N TYR A 370 -14.04 -44.31 -30.00
CA TYR A 370 -13.01 -44.57 -28.99
C TYR A 370 -11.62 -44.09 -29.42
N ASN A 371 -11.29 -44.20 -30.71
CA ASN A 371 -9.97 -43.82 -31.22
C ASN A 371 -9.83 -42.32 -31.57
N LYS A 372 -10.86 -41.48 -31.39
CA LYS A 372 -10.82 -40.04 -31.68
C LYS A 372 -10.60 -39.14 -30.46
N THR A 373 -10.70 -39.67 -29.25
CA THR A 373 -10.27 -38.95 -28.06
C THR A 373 -8.77 -39.16 -27.87
N ASP A 374 -7.99 -38.16 -28.29
CA ASP A 374 -6.59 -38.07 -27.89
C ASP A 374 -6.50 -38.30 -26.38
N SER A 375 -5.67 -39.27 -25.99
CA SER A 375 -5.40 -39.58 -24.59
C SER A 375 -5.13 -38.27 -23.83
N PRO A 376 -5.81 -38.00 -22.70
CA PRO A 376 -5.53 -36.78 -21.94
C PRO A 376 -4.06 -36.80 -21.53
N GLN A 377 -3.27 -35.91 -22.14
CA GLN A 377 -1.90 -35.63 -21.72
C GLN A 377 -1.94 -35.26 -20.23
N PRO A 378 -1.09 -35.86 -19.39
CA PRO A 378 -1.10 -35.55 -17.97
C PRO A 378 -0.78 -34.06 -17.78
N ILE A 379 -1.72 -33.35 -17.15
CA ILE A 379 -1.54 -31.97 -16.71
C ILE A 379 -0.28 -31.92 -15.83
N LYS A 380 0.78 -31.31 -16.34
CA LYS A 380 1.98 -31.01 -15.55
C LYS A 380 1.57 -30.13 -14.37
N ARG A 381 1.58 -30.70 -13.17
CA ARG A 381 1.50 -29.94 -11.91
C ARG A 381 2.69 -28.99 -11.86
N ASN A 382 2.43 -27.70 -12.06
CA ASN A 382 3.37 -26.65 -11.69
C ASN A 382 3.53 -26.71 -10.17
N THR A 383 4.65 -27.28 -9.74
CA THR A 383 5.11 -27.19 -8.36
C THR A 383 5.68 -25.79 -8.17
N PHE A 384 4.88 -24.93 -7.54
CA PHE A 384 5.44 -23.80 -6.80
C PHE A 384 6.28 -24.40 -5.66
N LYS A 385 7.60 -24.20 -5.74
CA LYS A 385 8.51 -24.43 -4.60
C LYS A 385 8.42 -23.23 -3.64
N PRO A 386 8.58 -23.48 -2.33
CA PRO A 386 8.50 -22.46 -1.28
C PRO A 386 9.57 -21.37 -1.42
#